data_AF-A0A517WHL2-F1
#
_entry.id   AF-A0A517WHL2-F1
#
_cell.length_a   1.000
_cell.length_b   1.000
_cell.length_c   1.000
_cell.angle_alpha   90.00
_cell.angle_beta   90.00
_cell.angle_gamma   90.00
#
_symmetry.space_group_name_H-M   'P 1'
#
loop_
_entity.id
_entity.type
_entity.pdbx_description
1 polymer ?
#
loop_
_entity_poly.entity_id
_entity_poly.type
_entity_poly.pdbx_seq_one_letter_code
_entity_poly.pdbx_strand_id
1 'polypeptide(L)'
;MPVYLITATDTRGKRDTHRVKAESAREACNELEEQGFVDITLHSDDAFAAATNLFPENKDVEEHLTAEDLVKMQYLSDFQQLLFTLRRAYWQSAWFYLLVIGVFAYRWYYKLGWFANPDDLDPIDIGVVVVMLWPLAISLWFTYLSPARKYKRLMQAFAWGHWDEVIDLCPTLVGKVPDYELACRHGVALAAQGEFDEGMKLVKPFEKDPDVPRWMYLGRLSELYEVVKDREQVIECHRLAYEAAPENPTAQLDYAYALLKYEENIPLAEQLMADAEQEQLSELLKFLLPYFKGILALHQGRSGDAVKLFHECQENLLPIAHSEPMLQLIVDYNRAYLAIALAEQGNAREAETLYDLVEPRLQALDSTLLMDRYAAAIRI
;
A
#
# COMPACT_ATOMS: atom_id res chain seq x y z
N MET A 1 -20.10 7.13 1.19
CA MET A 1 -19.52 7.66 -0.08
C MET A 1 -18.03 7.77 0.12
N PRO A 2 -17.22 7.23 -0.80
CA PRO A 2 -15.77 7.26 -0.70
C PRO A 2 -15.21 8.69 -0.72
N VAL A 3 -14.00 8.84 -0.16
CA VAL A 3 -13.28 10.11 -0.08
C VAL A 3 -11.98 9.98 -0.87
N TYR A 4 -11.78 10.89 -1.80
CA TYR A 4 -10.60 10.97 -2.66
C TYR A 4 -9.66 12.09 -2.20
N LEU A 5 -8.37 11.80 -2.18
CA LEU A 5 -7.29 12.75 -1.94
C LEU A 5 -6.74 13.21 -3.29
N ILE A 6 -6.90 14.50 -3.57
CA ILE A 6 -6.50 15.09 -4.86
C ILE A 6 -5.72 16.37 -4.60
N THR A 7 -4.56 16.50 -5.23
CA THR A 7 -3.83 17.77 -5.28
C THR A 7 -4.09 18.45 -6.61
N ALA A 8 -4.49 19.71 -6.61
CA ALA A 8 -4.77 20.47 -7.82
C ALA A 8 -4.32 21.93 -7.66
N THR A 9 -4.17 22.63 -8.79
CA THR A 9 -3.78 24.04 -8.84
C THR A 9 -5.00 24.91 -9.13
N ASP A 10 -5.29 25.88 -8.26
CA ASP A 10 -6.42 26.78 -8.42
C ASP A 10 -6.22 27.79 -9.56
N THR A 11 -7.28 28.53 -9.89
CA THR A 11 -7.25 29.61 -10.90
C THR A 11 -6.28 30.75 -10.59
N ARG A 12 -5.74 30.81 -9.37
CA ARG A 12 -4.76 31.81 -8.91
C ARG A 12 -3.33 31.26 -8.92
N GLY A 13 -3.13 30.01 -9.34
CA GLY A 13 -1.83 29.34 -9.39
C GLY A 13 -1.37 28.72 -8.07
N LYS A 14 -2.25 28.60 -7.07
CA LYS A 14 -1.94 27.97 -5.78
C LYS A 14 -2.25 26.47 -5.84
N ARG A 15 -1.27 25.64 -5.50
CA ARG A 15 -1.41 24.18 -5.44
C ARG A 15 -1.80 23.75 -4.03
N ASP A 16 -2.97 23.14 -3.88
CA ASP A 16 -3.53 22.69 -2.59
C ASP A 16 -4.01 21.22 -2.70
N THR A 17 -4.14 20.54 -1.56
CA THR A 17 -4.65 19.16 -1.48
C THR A 17 -6.05 19.14 -0.86
N HIS A 18 -6.97 18.46 -1.54
CA HIS A 18 -8.40 18.45 -1.25
C HIS A 18 -8.87 17.03 -0.88
N ARG A 19 -9.90 16.97 -0.03
CA ARG A 19 -10.74 15.77 0.18
C ARG A 19 -12.02 15.96 -0.63
N VAL A 20 -12.26 15.10 -1.60
CA VAL A 20 -13.43 15.16 -2.46
C VAL A 20 -14.29 13.91 -2.22
N LYS A 21 -15.58 14.08 -1.98
CA LYS A 21 -16.53 12.97 -1.80
C LYS A 21 -17.25 12.74 -3.13
N ALA A 22 -16.99 11.62 -3.77
CA ALA A 22 -17.57 11.26 -5.06
C ALA A 22 -17.88 9.75 -5.09
N GLU A 23 -18.57 9.27 -6.12
CA GLU A 23 -18.79 7.83 -6.33
C GLU A 23 -17.61 7.15 -7.05
N SER A 24 -16.81 7.92 -7.79
CA SER A 24 -15.63 7.45 -8.51
C SER A 24 -14.49 8.48 -8.52
N ALA A 25 -13.27 8.03 -8.77
CA ALA A 25 -12.10 8.88 -8.96
C ALA A 25 -12.29 9.86 -10.13
N ARG A 26 -12.91 9.39 -11.21
CA ARG A 26 -13.25 10.20 -12.39
C ARG A 26 -14.18 11.35 -12.03
N GLU A 27 -15.25 11.06 -11.30
CA GLU A 27 -16.19 12.10 -10.84
C GLU A 27 -15.50 13.10 -9.91
N ALA A 28 -14.66 12.62 -8.99
CA ALA A 28 -13.91 13.49 -8.08
C ALA A 28 -12.96 14.46 -8.83
N CYS A 29 -12.32 13.99 -9.90
CA CYS A 29 -11.48 14.84 -10.74
C CYS A 29 -12.31 15.82 -11.57
N ASN A 30 -13.40 15.37 -12.21
CA ASN A 30 -14.29 16.22 -12.98
C ASN A 30 -14.87 17.37 -12.13
N GLU A 31 -15.25 17.10 -10.88
CA GLU A 31 -15.77 18.12 -9.97
C GLU A 31 -14.76 19.26 -9.74
N LEU A 32 -13.47 18.94 -9.63
CA LEU A 32 -12.41 19.95 -9.49
C LEU A 32 -12.13 20.68 -10.81
N GLU A 33 -12.18 20.00 -11.95
CA GLU A 33 -12.05 20.64 -13.26
C GLU A 33 -13.17 21.64 -13.53
N GLU A 34 -14.41 21.30 -13.19
CA GLU A 34 -15.57 22.19 -13.29
C GLU A 34 -15.44 23.44 -12.39
N GLN A 35 -14.75 23.31 -11.25
CA GLN A 35 -14.40 24.42 -10.37
C GLN A 35 -13.23 25.28 -10.89
N GLY A 36 -12.65 24.91 -12.04
CA GLY A 36 -11.56 25.64 -12.69
C GLY A 36 -10.16 25.30 -12.18
N PHE A 37 -10.01 24.19 -11.46
CA PHE A 37 -8.69 23.68 -11.10
C PHE A 37 -7.98 23.04 -12.29
N VAL A 38 -6.66 23.11 -12.30
CA VAL A 38 -5.78 22.55 -13.34
C VAL A 38 -4.63 21.77 -12.70
N ASP A 39 -3.91 20.97 -13.49
CA ASP A 39 -2.77 20.14 -13.02
C ASP A 39 -3.14 19.23 -11.84
N ILE A 40 -4.13 18.36 -12.10
CA ILE A 40 -4.75 17.48 -11.12
C ILE A 40 -3.89 16.22 -10.92
N THR A 41 -3.54 15.95 -9.67
CA THR A 41 -2.83 14.76 -9.21
C THR A 41 -3.73 13.97 -8.28
N LEU A 42 -4.11 12.77 -8.69
CA LEU A 42 -4.92 11.85 -7.90
C LEU A 42 -4.00 10.99 -7.02
N HIS A 43 -4.18 11.06 -5.70
CA HIS A 43 -3.37 10.31 -4.72
C HIS A 43 -4.03 9.00 -4.28
N SER A 44 -5.35 8.93 -4.34
CA SER A 44 -6.14 7.75 -3.99
C SER A 44 -7.03 7.36 -5.16
N ASP A 45 -6.84 6.16 -5.70
CA ASP A 45 -7.78 5.59 -6.67
C ASP A 45 -9.05 5.03 -5.98
N ASP A 46 -9.94 4.46 -6.79
CA ASP A 46 -11.17 3.82 -6.33
C ASP A 46 -10.91 2.66 -5.36
N ALA A 47 -9.78 1.96 -5.49
CA ALA A 47 -9.41 0.87 -4.58
C ALA A 47 -9.00 1.39 -3.21
N PHE A 48 -8.13 2.39 -3.16
CA PHE A 48 -7.75 3.02 -1.91
C PHE A 48 -8.96 3.66 -1.22
N ALA A 49 -9.80 4.38 -1.97
CA ALA A 49 -10.95 5.10 -1.43
C ALA A 49 -12.03 4.13 -0.91
N ALA A 50 -12.34 3.07 -1.67
CA ALA A 50 -13.29 2.03 -1.24
C ALA A 50 -12.77 1.26 -0.02
N ALA A 51 -11.50 0.85 -0.02
CA ALA A 51 -10.91 0.15 1.11
C ALA A 51 -10.90 1.01 2.38
N THR A 52 -10.52 2.29 2.27
CA THR A 52 -10.49 3.23 3.41
C THR A 52 -11.89 3.47 3.98
N ASN A 53 -12.92 3.52 3.13
CA ASN A 53 -14.31 3.70 3.56
C ASN A 53 -14.85 2.52 4.39
N LEU A 54 -14.23 1.34 4.32
CA LEU A 54 -14.59 0.18 5.16
C LEU A 54 -13.99 0.26 6.56
N PHE A 55 -12.91 1.04 6.76
CA PHE A 55 -12.31 1.20 8.08
C PHE A 55 -13.24 2.01 9.00
N PRO A 56 -13.29 1.68 10.31
CA PRO A 56 -14.07 2.46 11.25
C PRO A 56 -13.68 3.94 11.23
N GLU A 57 -14.68 4.83 11.18
CA GLU A 57 -14.43 6.28 11.24
C GLU A 57 -13.57 6.63 12.46
N ASN A 58 -12.38 7.13 12.19
CA ASN A 58 -11.51 7.64 13.24
C ASN A 58 -11.68 9.17 13.31
N LYS A 59 -12.68 9.60 14.08
CA LYS A 59 -13.04 11.02 14.23
C LYS A 59 -11.85 11.90 14.59
N ASP A 60 -10.92 11.38 15.40
CA ASP A 60 -9.70 12.09 15.78
C ASP A 60 -8.78 12.34 14.58
N VAL A 61 -8.68 11.38 13.64
CA VAL A 61 -7.90 11.52 12.40
C VAL A 61 -8.54 12.52 11.45
N GLU A 62 -9.86 12.45 11.27
CA GLU A 62 -10.56 13.33 10.34
C GLU A 62 -10.57 14.80 10.79
N GLU A 63 -10.73 15.04 12.09
CA GLU A 63 -10.76 16.39 12.68
C GLU A 63 -9.37 17.04 12.75
N HIS A 64 -8.32 16.24 12.98
CA HIS A 64 -7.00 16.77 13.25
C HIS A 64 -6.05 16.68 12.07
N LEU A 65 -6.11 15.66 11.20
CA LEU A 65 -5.20 15.54 10.06
C LEU A 65 -5.74 16.30 8.84
N THR A 66 -4.87 17.08 8.19
CA THR A 66 -5.20 17.72 6.91
C THR A 66 -5.13 16.71 5.75
N ALA A 67 -5.69 17.05 4.58
CA ALA A 67 -5.58 16.21 3.39
C ALA A 67 -4.11 16.01 2.95
N GLU A 68 -3.31 17.08 3.06
CA GLU A 68 -1.87 17.04 2.78
C GLU A 68 -1.11 16.14 3.76
N ASP A 69 -1.48 16.14 5.04
CA ASP A 69 -0.88 15.23 6.02
C ASP A 69 -1.16 13.77 5.67
N LEU A 70 -2.39 13.46 5.23
CA LEU A 70 -2.76 12.09 4.84
C LEU A 70 -1.92 11.60 3.66
N VAL A 71 -1.75 12.42 2.62
CA VAL A 71 -0.88 12.09 1.47
C VAL A 71 0.55 11.86 1.94
N LYS A 72 1.10 12.76 2.77
CA LYS A 72 2.47 12.61 3.30
C LYS A 72 2.65 11.34 4.13
N MET A 73 1.60 10.87 4.81
CA MET A 73 1.66 9.71 5.70
C MET A 73 1.56 8.37 4.96
N GLN A 74 1.09 8.33 3.70
CA GLN A 74 0.85 7.08 2.96
C GLN A 74 2.09 6.18 2.86
N TYR A 75 3.28 6.76 2.70
CA TYR A 75 4.51 6.00 2.45
C TYR A 75 5.62 6.30 3.45
N LEU A 76 5.28 6.73 4.68
CA LEU A 76 6.28 6.94 5.73
C LEU A 76 6.71 5.60 6.33
N SER A 77 8.02 5.44 6.51
CA SER A 77 8.54 4.39 7.40
C SER A 77 8.06 4.61 8.83
N ASP A 78 8.07 3.54 9.64
CA ASP A 78 7.70 3.58 11.05
C ASP A 78 8.48 4.66 11.82
N PHE A 79 9.77 4.85 11.49
CA PHE A 79 10.61 5.88 12.12
C PHE A 79 10.24 7.29 11.67
N GLN A 80 9.94 7.49 10.38
CA GLN A 80 9.47 8.78 9.89
C GLN A 80 8.09 9.12 10.46
N GLN A 81 7.21 8.13 10.60
CA GLN A 81 5.90 8.30 11.23
C GLN A 81 6.03 8.64 12.72
N LEU A 82 6.97 8.00 13.43
CA LEU A 82 7.32 8.37 14.81
C LEU A 82 7.80 9.83 14.88
N LEU A 83 8.73 10.23 14.02
CA LEU A 83 9.26 11.60 14.02
C LEU A 83 8.18 12.63 13.65
N PHE A 84 7.31 12.30 12.69
CA PHE A 84 6.20 13.15 12.27
C PHE A 84 5.21 13.35 13.41
N THR A 85 4.74 12.27 14.03
CA THR A 85 3.79 12.32 15.16
C THR A 85 4.40 13.00 16.38
N LEU A 86 5.67 12.73 16.68
CA LEU A 86 6.40 13.36 17.79
C LEU A 86 6.55 14.87 17.60
N ARG A 87 7.06 15.29 16.42
CA ARG A 87 7.21 16.70 16.07
C ARG A 87 5.87 17.43 16.20
N ARG A 88 4.80 16.81 15.69
CA ARG A 88 3.45 17.37 15.74
C ARG A 88 2.93 17.48 17.18
N ALA A 89 3.09 16.45 18.00
CA ALA A 89 2.67 16.46 19.39
C ALA A 89 3.35 17.57 20.20
N TYR A 90 4.65 17.77 20.00
CA TYR A 90 5.37 18.89 20.61
C TYR A 90 4.93 20.24 20.07
N TRP A 91 4.68 20.35 18.76
CA TRP A 91 4.29 21.62 18.14
C TRP A 91 2.88 22.07 18.53
N GLN A 92 1.91 21.14 18.57
CA GLN A 92 0.55 21.41 19.02
C GLN A 92 0.50 21.89 20.48
N SER A 93 1.42 21.38 21.30
CA SER A 93 1.54 21.73 22.72
C SER A 93 2.68 22.72 23.00
N ALA A 94 3.20 23.42 21.99
CA ALA A 94 4.42 24.21 22.12
C ALA A 94 4.33 25.28 23.23
N TRP A 95 3.18 25.95 23.34
CA TRP A 95 2.95 26.95 24.38
C TRP A 95 2.96 26.36 25.79
N PHE A 96 2.39 25.18 25.96
CA PHE A 96 2.43 24.46 27.23
C PHE A 96 3.86 24.07 27.57
N TYR A 97 4.63 23.55 26.62
CA TYR A 97 6.03 23.21 26.84
C TYR A 97 6.91 24.44 27.13
N LEU A 98 6.65 25.59 26.53
CA LEU A 98 7.34 26.83 26.87
C LEU A 98 7.10 27.24 28.32
N LEU A 99 5.88 27.06 28.85
CA LEU A 99 5.58 27.27 30.27
C LEU A 99 6.33 26.28 31.16
N VAL A 100 6.32 24.99 30.81
CA VAL A 100 7.04 23.95 31.56
C VAL A 100 8.55 24.20 31.57
N ILE A 101 9.13 24.59 30.43
CA ILE A 101 10.55 25.00 30.31
C ILE A 101 10.83 26.24 31.15
N GLY A 102 9.92 27.23 31.15
CA GLY A 102 10.06 28.44 31.96
C GLY A 102 10.06 28.15 33.46
N VAL A 103 9.16 27.28 33.93
CA VAL A 103 9.11 26.80 35.32
C VAL A 103 10.38 26.04 35.67
N PHE A 104 10.86 25.17 34.78
CA PHE A 104 12.10 24.44 34.96
C PHE A 104 13.30 25.40 35.05
N ALA A 105 13.44 26.34 34.13
CA ALA A 105 14.52 27.33 34.10
C ALA A 105 14.49 28.27 35.32
N TYR A 106 13.30 28.67 35.78
CA TYR A 106 13.15 29.45 37.00
C TYR A 106 13.63 28.66 38.23
N ARG A 107 13.21 27.40 38.37
CA ARG A 107 13.66 26.53 39.46
C ARG A 107 15.15 26.23 39.38
N TRP A 108 15.66 26.01 38.17
CA TRP A 108 17.07 25.82 37.88
C TRP A 108 17.91 27.01 38.34
N TYR A 109 17.46 28.25 38.09
CA TYR A 109 18.16 29.46 38.46
C TYR A 109 18.12 29.74 39.97
N TYR A 110 17.01 29.49 40.65
CA TYR A 110 16.82 29.87 42.06
C TYR A 110 17.05 28.77 43.09
N LYS A 111 16.95 27.47 42.72
CA LYS A 111 16.99 26.35 43.67
C LYS A 111 18.05 25.28 43.37
N LEU A 112 18.43 25.09 42.11
CA LEU A 112 19.01 23.82 41.65
C LEU A 112 20.49 23.92 41.22
N GLY A 113 21.21 24.96 41.65
CA GLY A 113 22.59 25.26 41.21
C GLY A 113 23.44 24.02 40.90
N TRP A 114 23.96 23.96 39.67
CA TRP A 114 24.83 22.93 39.08
C TRP A 114 24.94 21.64 39.90
N PHE A 115 23.97 20.72 39.71
CA PHE A 115 23.94 19.32 40.18
C PHE A 115 25.12 18.89 41.08
N ALA A 116 25.07 19.23 42.37
CA ALA A 116 26.07 18.80 43.33
C ALA A 116 25.72 17.45 43.99
N ASN A 117 24.43 17.07 44.10
CA ASN A 117 23.98 15.77 44.60
C ASN A 117 22.65 15.31 43.97
N PRO A 118 22.46 14.01 43.68
CA PRO A 118 21.19 13.46 43.18
C PRO A 118 20.05 13.48 44.20
N ASP A 119 20.37 13.59 45.49
CA ASP A 119 19.39 13.57 46.59
C ASP A 119 18.56 14.87 46.70
N ASP A 120 18.92 15.91 45.96
CA ASP A 120 18.23 17.21 45.93
C ASP A 120 17.09 17.29 44.88
N LEU A 121 16.78 16.18 44.19
CA LEU A 121 15.69 16.11 43.21
C LEU A 121 14.31 16.13 43.89
N ASP A 122 13.66 17.28 43.85
CA ASP A 122 12.27 17.48 44.31
C ASP A 122 11.30 16.69 43.40
N PRO A 123 10.24 16.07 43.93
CA PRO A 123 9.17 15.46 43.13
C PRO A 123 8.63 16.31 41.97
N ILE A 124 8.68 17.64 42.11
CA ILE A 124 8.30 18.58 41.03
C ILE A 124 9.24 18.47 39.82
N ASP A 125 10.54 18.32 40.05
CA ASP A 125 11.55 18.25 38.99
C ASP A 125 11.44 16.91 38.23
N ILE A 126 11.12 15.82 38.94
CA ILE A 126 10.76 14.53 38.34
C ILE A 126 9.48 14.68 37.50
N GLY A 127 8.46 15.37 38.02
CA GLY A 127 7.20 15.62 37.32
C GLY A 127 7.41 16.39 36.00
N VAL A 128 8.29 17.40 35.99
CA VAL A 128 8.63 18.15 34.77
C VAL A 128 9.28 17.24 33.72
N VAL A 129 10.22 16.38 34.12
CA VAL A 129 10.87 15.43 33.20
C VAL A 129 9.85 14.45 32.63
N VAL A 130 8.97 13.91 33.47
CA VAL A 130 7.89 12.99 33.04
C VAL A 130 6.98 13.67 32.02
N VAL A 131 6.55 14.92 32.28
CA VAL A 131 5.71 15.68 31.35
C VAL A 131 6.42 15.96 30.03
N MET A 132 7.73 16.28 30.06
CA MET A 132 8.52 16.48 28.84
C MET A 132 8.67 15.20 28.00
N LEU A 133 8.80 14.04 28.64
CA LEU A 133 8.93 12.74 27.97
C LEU A 133 7.58 12.12 27.60
N TRP A 134 6.46 12.70 28.07
CA TRP A 134 5.13 12.15 27.85
C TRP A 134 4.73 12.03 26.37
N PRO A 135 4.96 13.03 25.48
CA PRO A 135 4.71 12.88 24.05
C PRO A 135 5.57 11.78 23.43
N LEU A 136 6.81 11.63 23.86
CA LEU A 136 7.69 10.57 23.37
C LEU A 136 7.12 9.20 23.73
N ALA A 137 6.68 9.01 24.98
CA ALA A 137 6.05 7.78 25.43
C ALA A 137 4.76 7.47 24.64
N ILE A 138 3.91 8.49 24.44
CA ILE A 138 2.68 8.38 23.64
C ILE A 138 2.99 8.02 22.18
N SER A 139 3.89 8.75 21.52
CA SER A 139 4.27 8.50 20.13
C SER A 139 4.88 7.11 19.96
N LEU A 140 5.75 6.68 20.89
CA LEU A 140 6.29 5.31 20.88
C LEU A 140 5.17 4.26 21.06
N TRP A 141 4.22 4.50 21.95
CA TRP A 141 3.09 3.60 22.15
C TRP A 141 2.22 3.52 20.88
N PHE A 142 1.85 4.64 20.29
CA PHE A 142 1.04 4.67 19.07
C PHE A 142 1.77 4.09 17.85
N THR A 143 3.08 4.29 17.72
CA THR A 143 3.82 3.72 16.58
C THR A 143 4.06 2.23 16.77
N TYR A 144 4.47 1.78 17.96
CA TYR A 144 4.99 0.42 18.14
C TYR A 144 4.01 -0.58 18.76
N LEU A 145 2.93 -0.13 19.41
CA LEU A 145 1.92 -0.98 20.06
C LEU A 145 0.53 -0.85 19.44
N SER A 146 0.39 -0.13 18.32
CA SER A 146 -0.90 0.06 17.65
C SER A 146 -1.37 -1.16 16.86
N PRO A 147 -2.69 -1.24 16.61
CA PRO A 147 -3.27 -2.18 15.65
C PRO A 147 -2.62 -2.11 14.26
N ALA A 148 -2.20 -0.92 13.82
CA ALA A 148 -1.57 -0.70 12.52
C ALA A 148 -0.29 -1.55 12.36
N ARG A 149 0.54 -1.68 13.41
CA ARG A 149 1.73 -2.53 13.35
C ARG A 149 1.39 -4.01 13.25
N LYS A 150 0.35 -4.47 13.96
CA LYS A 150 -0.12 -5.86 13.86
C LYS A 150 -0.69 -6.15 12.48
N TYR A 151 -1.43 -5.21 11.90
CA TYR A 151 -1.92 -5.31 10.53
C TYR A 151 -0.77 -5.29 9.51
N LYS A 152 0.23 -4.42 9.66
CA LYS A 152 1.44 -4.43 8.83
C LYS A 152 2.19 -5.76 8.92
N ARG A 153 2.27 -6.35 10.11
CA ARG A 153 2.84 -7.70 10.31
C ARG A 153 2.00 -8.78 9.62
N LEU A 154 0.67 -8.71 9.70
CA LEU A 154 -0.24 -9.58 8.95
C LEU A 154 0.06 -9.49 7.45
N MET A 155 0.14 -8.28 6.90
CA MET A 155 0.45 -8.05 5.49
C MET A 155 1.86 -8.50 5.11
N GLN A 156 2.83 -8.36 6.01
CA GLN A 156 4.19 -8.87 5.81
C GLN A 156 4.21 -10.40 5.75
N ALA A 157 3.52 -11.08 6.68
CA ALA A 157 3.38 -12.53 6.68
C ALA A 157 2.69 -13.00 5.40
N PHE A 158 1.62 -12.32 4.99
CA PHE A 158 0.91 -12.58 3.75
C PHE A 158 1.81 -12.45 2.52
N ALA A 159 2.59 -11.37 2.41
CA ALA A 159 3.51 -11.13 1.30
C ALA A 159 4.69 -12.13 1.23
N TRP A 160 4.95 -12.88 2.30
CA TRP A 160 5.96 -13.94 2.37
C TRP A 160 5.36 -15.35 2.37
N GLY A 161 4.05 -15.50 2.22
CA GLY A 161 3.40 -16.81 2.27
C GLY A 161 3.48 -17.51 3.62
N HIS A 162 3.68 -16.77 4.72
CA HIS A 162 3.67 -17.31 6.08
C HIS A 162 2.22 -17.51 6.55
N TRP A 163 1.52 -18.48 5.94
CA TRP A 163 0.07 -18.65 6.11
C TRP A 163 -0.37 -18.92 7.56
N ASP A 164 0.39 -19.69 8.32
CA ASP A 164 0.11 -19.94 9.75
C ASP A 164 0.09 -18.63 10.56
N GLU A 165 1.06 -17.74 10.31
CA GLU A 165 1.14 -16.45 10.99
C GLU A 165 -0.01 -15.53 10.57
N VAL A 166 -0.48 -15.61 9.33
CA VAL A 166 -1.66 -14.87 8.87
C VAL A 166 -2.90 -15.32 9.65
N ILE A 167 -3.12 -16.63 9.74
CA ILE A 167 -4.25 -17.24 10.45
C ILE A 167 -4.23 -16.84 11.94
N ASP A 168 -3.07 -16.90 12.59
CA ASP A 168 -2.92 -16.56 14.01
C ASP A 168 -3.14 -15.06 14.30
N LEU A 169 -2.78 -14.18 13.37
CA LEU A 169 -2.90 -12.73 13.55
C LEU A 169 -4.32 -12.20 13.32
N CYS A 170 -5.09 -12.81 12.41
CA CYS A 170 -6.44 -12.39 12.04
C CYS A 170 -7.39 -12.19 13.25
N PRO A 171 -7.52 -13.14 14.20
CA PRO A 171 -8.38 -12.97 15.39
C PRO A 171 -8.01 -11.77 16.26
N THR A 172 -6.74 -11.35 16.27
CA THR A 172 -6.26 -10.26 17.13
C THR A 172 -6.59 -8.86 16.61
N LEU A 173 -7.03 -8.80 15.35
CA LEU A 173 -7.34 -7.59 14.57
C LEU A 173 -8.85 -7.37 14.37
N VAL A 174 -9.69 -8.33 14.78
CA VAL A 174 -11.16 -8.21 14.74
C VAL A 174 -11.62 -6.94 15.47
N GLY A 175 -12.51 -6.17 14.85
CA GLY A 175 -13.01 -4.89 15.35
C GLY A 175 -12.04 -3.71 15.22
N LYS A 176 -10.84 -3.92 14.66
CA LYS A 176 -9.84 -2.85 14.39
C LYS A 176 -9.55 -2.68 12.90
N VAL A 177 -9.68 -3.77 12.15
CA VAL A 177 -9.56 -3.85 10.70
C VAL A 177 -10.91 -4.33 10.16
N PRO A 178 -11.35 -3.91 8.96
CA PRO A 178 -12.61 -4.35 8.38
C PRO A 178 -12.72 -5.87 8.32
N ASP A 179 -13.89 -6.41 8.69
CA ASP A 179 -14.14 -7.84 8.70
C ASP A 179 -13.95 -8.44 7.30
N TYR A 180 -14.31 -7.69 6.25
CA TYR A 180 -14.09 -8.07 4.86
C TYR A 180 -12.60 -8.29 4.54
N GLU A 181 -11.73 -7.34 4.87
CA GLU A 181 -10.29 -7.46 4.62
C GLU A 181 -9.71 -8.65 5.39
N LEU A 182 -10.08 -8.83 6.66
CA LEU A 182 -9.63 -9.97 7.46
C LEU A 182 -10.13 -11.31 6.91
N ALA A 183 -11.38 -11.38 6.45
CA ALA A 183 -11.95 -12.58 5.87
C ALA A 183 -11.24 -12.96 4.56
N CYS A 184 -10.91 -11.99 3.71
CA CYS A 184 -10.13 -12.23 2.49
C CYS A 184 -8.72 -12.75 2.81
N ARG A 185 -7.96 -12.08 3.70
CA ARG A 185 -6.60 -12.53 4.06
C ARG A 185 -6.60 -13.91 4.70
N HIS A 186 -7.54 -14.15 5.61
CA HIS A 186 -7.69 -15.45 6.25
C HIS A 186 -8.11 -16.53 5.24
N GLY A 187 -9.06 -16.21 4.35
CA GLY A 187 -9.55 -17.12 3.33
C GLY A 187 -8.46 -17.56 2.35
N VAL A 188 -7.61 -16.63 1.90
CA VAL A 188 -6.44 -16.94 1.08
C VAL A 188 -5.45 -17.84 1.82
N ALA A 189 -5.14 -17.53 3.09
CA ALA A 189 -4.22 -18.34 3.88
C ALA A 189 -4.72 -19.78 4.06
N LEU A 190 -6.02 -19.98 4.34
CA LEU A 190 -6.65 -21.30 4.41
C LEU A 190 -6.60 -22.02 3.05
N ALA A 191 -6.94 -21.32 1.97
CA ALA A 191 -6.89 -21.88 0.62
C ALA A 191 -5.47 -22.34 0.25
N ALA A 192 -4.44 -21.56 0.59
CA ALA A 192 -3.04 -21.91 0.37
C ALA A 192 -2.58 -23.14 1.18
N GLN A 193 -3.23 -23.44 2.31
CA GLN A 193 -2.99 -24.64 3.11
C GLN A 193 -3.83 -25.86 2.66
N GLY A 194 -4.59 -25.73 1.56
CA GLY A 194 -5.44 -26.80 1.02
C GLY A 194 -6.87 -26.79 1.58
N GLU A 195 -7.24 -25.81 2.39
CA GLU A 195 -8.59 -25.64 2.95
C GLU A 195 -9.43 -24.63 2.15
N PHE A 196 -9.46 -24.79 0.82
CA PHE A 196 -10.13 -23.87 -0.11
C PHE A 196 -11.61 -23.64 0.24
N ASP A 197 -12.34 -24.71 0.56
CA ASP A 197 -13.77 -24.63 0.90
C ASP A 197 -14.02 -23.81 2.18
N GLU A 198 -13.15 -23.93 3.19
CA GLU A 198 -13.25 -23.13 4.42
C GLU A 198 -12.90 -21.66 4.14
N GLY A 199 -11.85 -21.41 3.35
CA GLY A 199 -11.52 -20.05 2.92
C GLY A 199 -12.65 -19.38 2.14
N MET A 200 -13.29 -20.10 1.23
CA MET A 200 -14.44 -19.63 0.47
C MET A 200 -15.65 -19.30 1.38
N LYS A 201 -15.90 -20.08 2.44
CA LYS A 201 -16.97 -19.79 3.40
C LYS A 201 -16.77 -18.46 4.14
N LEU A 202 -15.53 -18.03 4.34
CA LEU A 202 -15.23 -16.72 4.97
C LEU A 202 -15.52 -15.55 4.03
N VAL A 203 -15.18 -15.69 2.75
CA VAL A 203 -15.28 -14.58 1.78
C VAL A 203 -16.68 -14.45 1.19
N LYS A 204 -17.36 -15.57 0.90
CA LYS A 204 -18.66 -15.61 0.23
C LYS A 204 -19.77 -14.74 0.85
N PRO A 205 -19.88 -14.55 2.17
CA PRO A 205 -20.89 -13.67 2.75
C PRO A 205 -20.83 -12.23 2.24
N PHE A 206 -19.64 -11.74 1.86
CA PHE A 206 -19.42 -10.38 1.38
C PHE A 206 -19.80 -10.17 -0.08
N GLU A 207 -20.19 -11.22 -0.81
CA GLU A 207 -20.56 -11.15 -2.23
C GLU A 207 -21.69 -10.15 -2.50
N LYS A 208 -22.60 -10.01 -1.53
CA LYS A 208 -23.81 -9.17 -1.59
C LYS A 208 -23.81 -8.06 -0.53
N ASP A 209 -22.66 -7.81 0.08
CA ASP A 209 -22.53 -6.74 1.05
C ASP A 209 -22.66 -5.38 0.31
N PRO A 210 -23.60 -4.51 0.70
CA PRO A 210 -23.78 -3.21 0.03
C PRO A 210 -22.60 -2.27 0.23
N ASP A 211 -21.78 -2.45 1.27
CA ASP A 211 -20.63 -1.60 1.55
C ASP A 211 -19.38 -2.01 0.77
N VAL A 212 -19.37 -3.21 0.17
CA VAL A 212 -18.25 -3.73 -0.63
C VAL A 212 -18.59 -3.67 -2.12
N PRO A 213 -17.90 -2.83 -2.92
CA PRO A 213 -18.12 -2.78 -4.36
C PRO A 213 -17.86 -4.15 -5.02
N ARG A 214 -18.73 -4.54 -5.97
CA ARG A 214 -18.67 -5.86 -6.61
C ARG A 214 -17.31 -6.15 -7.25
N TRP A 215 -16.72 -5.16 -7.91
CA TRP A 215 -15.40 -5.30 -8.55
C TRP A 215 -14.30 -5.56 -7.51
N MET A 216 -14.39 -4.95 -6.32
CA MET A 216 -13.43 -5.14 -5.23
C MET A 216 -13.58 -6.52 -4.61
N TYR A 217 -14.82 -7.00 -4.44
CA TYR A 217 -15.11 -8.39 -4.06
C TYR A 217 -14.47 -9.40 -5.01
N LEU A 218 -14.68 -9.22 -6.30
CA LEU A 218 -14.15 -10.11 -7.33
C LEU A 218 -12.61 -10.07 -7.41
N GLY A 219 -12.01 -8.89 -7.26
CA GLY A 219 -10.56 -8.75 -7.17
C GLY A 219 -9.96 -9.48 -5.97
N ARG A 220 -10.59 -9.43 -4.79
CA ARG A 220 -10.13 -10.23 -3.63
C ARG A 220 -10.39 -11.72 -3.78
N LEU A 221 -11.51 -12.08 -4.42
CA LEU A 221 -11.85 -13.47 -4.69
C LEU A 221 -10.84 -14.12 -5.65
N SER A 222 -10.29 -13.37 -6.61
CA SER A 222 -9.26 -13.89 -7.50
C SER A 222 -8.01 -14.33 -6.74
N GLU A 223 -7.63 -13.64 -5.65
CA GLU A 223 -6.50 -14.03 -4.79
C GLU A 223 -6.68 -15.43 -4.17
N LEU A 224 -7.92 -15.86 -3.86
CA LEU A 224 -8.21 -17.21 -3.36
C LEU A 224 -8.00 -18.27 -4.46
N TYR A 225 -8.40 -17.98 -5.69
CA TYR A 225 -8.20 -18.88 -6.83
C TYR A 225 -6.72 -18.93 -7.25
N GLU A 226 -6.01 -17.82 -7.10
CA GLU A 226 -4.59 -17.68 -7.42
C GLU A 226 -3.73 -18.66 -6.61
N VAL A 227 -3.95 -18.76 -5.29
CA VAL A 227 -3.16 -19.66 -4.43
C VAL A 227 -3.42 -21.14 -4.67
N VAL A 228 -4.58 -21.50 -5.23
CA VAL A 228 -4.88 -22.88 -5.68
C VAL A 228 -4.59 -23.10 -7.16
N LYS A 229 -3.97 -22.11 -7.82
CA LYS A 229 -3.52 -22.15 -9.23
C LYS A 229 -4.66 -22.37 -10.23
N ASP A 230 -5.89 -21.94 -9.88
CA ASP A 230 -7.04 -21.98 -10.78
C ASP A 230 -7.06 -20.75 -11.70
N ARG A 231 -6.22 -20.80 -12.72
CA ARG A 231 -6.03 -19.75 -13.73
C ARG A 231 -7.33 -19.27 -14.37
N GLU A 232 -8.22 -20.19 -14.73
CA GLU A 232 -9.46 -19.85 -15.43
C GLU A 232 -10.33 -18.97 -14.54
N GLN A 233 -10.46 -19.35 -13.27
CA GLN A 233 -11.25 -18.60 -12.30
C GLN A 233 -10.61 -17.27 -11.91
N VAL A 234 -9.27 -17.18 -11.87
CA VAL A 234 -8.57 -15.90 -11.67
C VAL A 234 -8.92 -14.91 -12.79
N ILE A 235 -8.77 -15.32 -14.05
CA ILE A 235 -9.05 -14.47 -15.21
C ILE A 235 -10.53 -14.09 -15.25
N GLU A 236 -11.43 -15.05 -14.98
CA GLU A 236 -12.87 -14.82 -14.94
C GLU A 236 -13.27 -13.81 -13.86
N CYS A 237 -12.69 -13.91 -12.65
CA CYS A 237 -12.92 -12.94 -11.59
C CYS A 237 -12.53 -11.52 -12.01
N HIS A 238 -11.36 -11.36 -12.65
CA HIS A 238 -10.92 -10.05 -13.14
C HIS A 238 -11.76 -9.52 -14.30
N ARG A 239 -12.20 -10.39 -15.23
CA ARG A 239 -13.13 -10.02 -16.30
C ARG A 239 -14.45 -9.50 -15.72
N LEU A 240 -15.04 -10.23 -14.77
CA LEU A 240 -16.28 -9.82 -14.10
C LEU A 240 -16.09 -8.55 -13.27
N ALA A 241 -14.90 -8.35 -12.66
CA ALA A 241 -14.59 -7.13 -11.92
C ALA A 241 -14.55 -5.91 -12.85
N TYR A 242 -13.90 -6.05 -14.01
CA TYR A 242 -13.89 -5.04 -15.06
C TYR A 242 -15.31 -4.76 -15.58
N GLU A 243 -16.13 -5.77 -15.82
CA GLU A 243 -17.53 -5.56 -16.26
C GLU A 243 -18.39 -4.84 -15.22
N ALA A 244 -18.10 -5.04 -13.94
CA ALA A 244 -18.80 -4.35 -12.85
C ALA A 244 -18.37 -2.87 -12.70
N ALA A 245 -17.17 -2.50 -13.18
CA ALA A 245 -16.65 -1.15 -13.12
C ALA A 245 -15.70 -0.86 -14.30
N PRO A 246 -16.21 -0.71 -15.53
CA PRO A 246 -15.38 -0.65 -16.74
C PRO A 246 -14.56 0.64 -16.85
N GLU A 247 -14.96 1.69 -16.13
CA GLU A 247 -14.26 2.97 -16.06
C GLU A 247 -13.25 3.05 -14.91
N ASN A 248 -13.13 2.01 -14.08
CA ASN A 248 -12.16 1.97 -12.99
C ASN A 248 -10.80 1.50 -13.52
N PRO A 249 -9.77 2.37 -13.53
CA PRO A 249 -8.46 2.00 -14.09
C PRO A 249 -7.77 0.87 -13.32
N THR A 250 -8.08 0.71 -12.03
CA THR A 250 -7.55 -0.40 -11.23
C THR A 250 -8.07 -1.73 -11.76
N ALA A 251 -9.38 -1.84 -11.99
CA ALA A 251 -9.99 -3.07 -12.50
C ALA A 251 -9.50 -3.40 -13.92
N GLN A 252 -9.31 -2.39 -14.77
CA GLN A 252 -8.73 -2.54 -16.11
C GLN A 252 -7.31 -3.09 -16.05
N LEU A 253 -6.44 -2.50 -15.22
CA LEU A 253 -5.04 -2.89 -15.09
C LEU A 253 -4.88 -4.26 -14.42
N ASP A 254 -5.70 -4.58 -13.41
CA ASP A 254 -5.70 -5.92 -12.79
C ASP A 254 -6.09 -7.00 -13.80
N TYR A 255 -7.09 -6.74 -14.65
CA TYR A 255 -7.48 -7.67 -15.70
C TYR A 255 -6.41 -7.81 -16.78
N ALA A 256 -5.82 -6.70 -17.23
CA ALA A 256 -4.68 -6.72 -18.13
C ALA A 256 -3.51 -7.53 -17.54
N TYR A 257 -3.21 -7.35 -16.25
CA TYR A 257 -2.16 -8.10 -15.58
C TYR A 257 -2.44 -9.60 -15.53
N ALA A 258 -3.66 -10.03 -15.22
CA ALA A 258 -4.04 -11.44 -15.22
C ALA A 258 -3.83 -12.07 -16.61
N LEU A 259 -4.27 -11.38 -17.67
CA LEU A 259 -4.07 -11.80 -19.06
C LEU A 259 -2.57 -11.90 -19.42
N LEU A 260 -1.78 -10.89 -19.07
CA LEU A 260 -0.33 -10.89 -19.30
C LEU A 260 0.36 -12.00 -18.51
N LYS A 261 0.04 -12.18 -17.24
CA LYS A 261 0.66 -13.18 -16.37
C LYS A 261 0.48 -14.59 -16.93
N TYR A 262 -0.74 -14.91 -17.37
CA TYR A 262 -1.10 -16.23 -17.88
C TYR A 262 -0.93 -16.38 -19.40
N GLU A 263 -0.43 -15.35 -20.08
CA GLU A 263 -0.19 -15.35 -21.53
C GLU A 263 -1.48 -15.56 -22.34
N GLU A 264 -2.60 -15.05 -21.83
CA GLU A 264 -3.91 -15.11 -22.47
C GLU A 264 -4.26 -13.79 -23.14
N ASN A 265 -4.79 -13.87 -24.37
CA ASN A 265 -5.36 -12.72 -25.10
C ASN A 265 -4.55 -11.41 -24.96
N ILE A 266 -3.25 -11.47 -25.28
CA ILE A 266 -2.32 -10.32 -25.19
C ILE A 266 -2.85 -9.05 -25.87
N PRO A 267 -3.52 -9.09 -27.05
CA PRO A 267 -4.11 -7.90 -27.65
C PRO A 267 -5.16 -7.20 -26.77
N LEU A 268 -5.97 -7.97 -26.04
CA LEU A 268 -6.92 -7.39 -25.09
C LEU A 268 -6.22 -6.74 -23.90
N ALA A 269 -5.15 -7.36 -23.38
CA ALA A 269 -4.37 -6.76 -22.30
C ALA A 269 -3.75 -5.41 -22.72
N GLU A 270 -3.22 -5.33 -23.95
CA GLU A 270 -2.70 -4.10 -24.53
C GLU A 270 -3.80 -3.03 -24.66
N GLN A 271 -4.99 -3.42 -25.14
CA GLN A 271 -6.13 -2.51 -25.23
C GLN A 271 -6.56 -1.98 -23.84
N LEU A 272 -6.71 -2.86 -22.85
CA LEU A 272 -7.13 -2.49 -21.49
C LEU A 272 -6.16 -1.50 -20.84
N MET A 273 -4.85 -1.68 -21.03
CA MET A 273 -3.86 -0.72 -20.56
C MET A 273 -3.96 0.62 -21.29
N ALA A 274 -4.18 0.61 -22.61
CA ALA A 274 -4.34 1.83 -23.39
C ALA A 274 -5.63 2.59 -23.02
N ASP A 275 -6.70 1.89 -22.66
CA ASP A 275 -7.95 2.46 -22.17
C ASP A 275 -7.75 3.05 -20.76
N ALA A 276 -7.05 2.34 -19.86
CA ALA A 276 -6.70 2.84 -18.52
C ALA A 276 -5.84 4.11 -18.56
N GLU A 277 -4.91 4.21 -19.52
CA GLU A 277 -4.08 5.41 -19.72
C GLU A 277 -4.86 6.65 -20.20
N GLN A 278 -6.05 6.47 -20.75
CA GLN A 278 -6.93 7.58 -21.14
C GLN A 278 -7.72 8.13 -19.95
N GLU A 279 -7.81 7.36 -18.86
CA GLU A 279 -8.45 7.76 -17.61
C GLU A 279 -7.45 8.41 -16.65
N GLN A 280 -7.95 9.06 -15.60
CA GLN A 280 -7.10 9.72 -14.61
C GLN A 280 -6.48 8.69 -13.65
N LEU A 281 -5.24 8.28 -13.94
CA LEU A 281 -4.49 7.35 -13.09
C LEU A 281 -4.03 8.00 -11.77
N SER A 282 -4.14 7.25 -10.67
CA SER A 282 -3.51 7.60 -9.40
C SER A 282 -1.97 7.57 -9.53
N GLU A 283 -1.26 8.27 -8.64
CA GLU A 283 0.21 8.23 -8.64
C GLU A 283 0.75 6.80 -8.52
N LEU A 284 0.12 5.98 -7.67
CA LEU A 284 0.53 4.58 -7.52
C LEU A 284 0.35 3.78 -8.82
N LEU A 285 -0.80 3.91 -9.50
CA LEU A 285 -1.01 3.24 -10.78
C LEU A 285 -0.04 3.73 -11.86
N LYS A 286 0.31 5.02 -11.87
CA LYS A 286 1.37 5.56 -12.75
C LYS A 286 2.73 4.90 -12.48
N PHE A 287 3.07 4.65 -11.22
CA PHE A 287 4.32 3.95 -10.86
C PHE A 287 4.31 2.47 -11.23
N LEU A 288 3.13 1.84 -11.25
CA LEU A 288 2.95 0.44 -11.63
C LEU A 288 2.83 0.21 -13.15
N LEU A 289 2.39 1.21 -13.91
CA LEU A 289 2.17 1.08 -15.34
C LEU A 289 3.41 0.57 -16.12
N PRO A 290 4.65 1.03 -15.86
CA PRO A 290 5.84 0.48 -16.54
C PRO A 290 6.05 -1.01 -16.26
N TYR A 291 5.63 -1.54 -15.10
CA TYR A 291 5.70 -2.98 -14.82
C TYR A 291 4.79 -3.78 -15.76
N PHE A 292 3.53 -3.38 -15.94
CA PHE A 292 2.62 -4.08 -16.86
C PHE A 292 3.10 -3.98 -18.32
N LYS A 293 3.52 -2.79 -18.74
CA LYS A 293 4.11 -2.58 -20.08
C LYS A 293 5.37 -3.40 -20.30
N GLY A 294 6.20 -3.58 -19.27
CA GLY A 294 7.39 -4.42 -19.33
C GLY A 294 7.06 -5.88 -19.61
N ILE A 295 6.04 -6.43 -18.95
CA ILE A 295 5.57 -7.81 -19.20
C ILE A 295 5.01 -7.93 -20.63
N LEU A 296 4.24 -6.96 -21.10
CA LEU A 296 3.76 -6.92 -22.48
C LEU A 296 4.93 -6.88 -23.49
N ALA A 297 5.94 -6.05 -23.24
CA ALA A 297 7.12 -5.95 -24.09
C ALA A 297 7.89 -7.29 -24.16
N LEU A 298 8.00 -8.00 -23.03
CA LEU A 298 8.56 -9.37 -23.01
C LEU A 298 7.78 -10.33 -23.90
N HIS A 299 6.44 -10.34 -23.81
CA HIS A 299 5.59 -11.19 -24.64
C HIS A 299 5.72 -10.90 -26.15
N GLN A 300 6.04 -9.67 -26.49
CA GLN A 300 6.28 -9.24 -27.87
C GLN A 300 7.73 -9.46 -28.34
N GLY A 301 8.58 -10.09 -27.52
CA GLY A 301 10.00 -10.33 -27.82
C GLY A 301 10.85 -9.05 -27.81
N ARG A 302 10.34 -7.96 -27.21
CA ARG A 302 11.01 -6.66 -27.09
C ARG A 302 11.73 -6.56 -25.75
N SER A 303 12.61 -7.52 -25.45
CA SER A 303 13.35 -7.59 -24.19
C SER A 303 14.15 -6.31 -23.89
N GLY A 304 14.65 -5.63 -24.92
CA GLY A 304 15.31 -4.31 -24.83
C GLY A 304 14.44 -3.21 -24.21
N ASP A 305 13.18 -3.14 -24.62
CA ASP A 305 12.22 -2.17 -24.09
C ASP A 305 11.75 -2.59 -22.69
N ALA A 306 11.56 -3.89 -22.47
CA ALA A 306 11.15 -4.44 -21.19
C ALA A 306 12.12 -4.09 -20.06
N VAL A 307 13.45 -4.22 -20.29
CA VAL A 307 14.47 -3.84 -19.30
C VAL A 307 14.33 -2.38 -18.86
N LYS A 308 14.14 -1.46 -19.80
CA LYS A 308 13.97 -0.03 -19.48
C LYS A 308 12.73 0.23 -18.63
N LEU A 309 11.61 -0.38 -19.01
CA LEU A 309 10.33 -0.24 -18.31
C LEU A 309 10.39 -0.83 -16.90
N PHE A 310 11.06 -1.96 -16.70
CA PHE A 310 11.22 -2.53 -15.37
C PHE A 310 12.13 -1.69 -14.47
N HIS A 311 13.21 -1.12 -15.01
CA HIS A 311 14.04 -0.16 -14.26
C HIS A 311 13.25 1.09 -13.87
N GLU A 312 12.46 1.67 -14.78
CA GLU A 312 11.60 2.82 -14.50
C GLU A 312 10.61 2.51 -13.37
N CYS A 313 9.98 1.33 -13.38
CA CYS A 313 9.12 0.89 -12.29
C CYS A 313 9.87 0.79 -10.96
N GLN A 314 11.10 0.24 -10.94
CA GLN A 314 11.90 0.17 -9.71
C GLN A 314 12.29 1.54 -9.19
N GLU A 315 12.69 2.46 -10.05
CA GLU A 315 13.03 3.84 -9.68
C GLU A 315 11.85 4.53 -8.99
N ASN A 316 10.63 4.29 -9.47
CA ASN A 316 9.41 4.85 -8.90
C ASN A 316 8.97 4.16 -7.60
N LEU A 317 9.07 2.82 -7.50
CA LEU A 317 8.54 2.05 -6.37
C LEU A 317 9.51 1.92 -5.19
N LEU A 318 10.83 1.80 -5.42
CA LEU A 318 11.81 1.57 -4.35
C LEU A 318 11.75 2.61 -3.21
N PRO A 319 11.55 3.92 -3.49
CA PRO A 319 11.43 4.92 -2.42
C PRO A 319 10.28 4.66 -1.44
N ILE A 320 9.21 4.01 -1.88
CA ILE A 320 7.97 3.81 -1.10
C ILE A 320 7.73 2.35 -0.68
N ALA A 321 8.38 1.38 -1.33
CA ALA A 321 8.14 -0.04 -1.11
C ALA A 321 8.54 -0.52 0.30
N HIS A 322 9.56 0.08 0.91
CA HIS A 322 10.09 -0.34 2.20
C HIS A 322 9.08 -0.19 3.36
N SER A 323 8.08 0.70 3.24
CA SER A 323 7.04 0.89 4.24
C SER A 323 5.81 0.01 3.99
N GLU A 324 5.63 -0.52 2.78
CA GLU A 324 4.42 -1.19 2.31
C GLU A 324 4.72 -2.62 1.82
N PRO A 325 4.38 -3.67 2.60
CA PRO A 325 4.75 -5.05 2.28
C PRO A 325 4.29 -5.53 0.89
N MET A 326 3.10 -5.12 0.45
CA MET A 326 2.58 -5.49 -0.86
C MET A 326 3.32 -4.80 -2.01
N LEU A 327 3.76 -3.55 -1.84
CA LEU A 327 4.59 -2.88 -2.83
C LEU A 327 5.97 -3.53 -2.93
N GLN A 328 6.53 -3.96 -1.78
CA GLN A 328 7.78 -4.72 -1.77
C GLN A 328 7.64 -6.06 -2.50
N LEU A 329 6.48 -6.73 -2.40
CA LEU A 329 6.19 -7.92 -3.19
C LEU A 329 6.18 -7.62 -4.70
N ILE A 330 5.52 -6.53 -5.13
CA ILE A 330 5.50 -6.13 -6.53
C ILE A 330 6.91 -5.81 -7.04
N VAL A 331 7.74 -5.13 -6.24
CA VAL A 331 9.15 -4.87 -6.59
C VAL A 331 9.90 -6.17 -6.85
N ASP A 332 9.66 -7.21 -6.06
CA ASP A 332 10.36 -8.49 -6.23
C ASP A 332 9.83 -9.27 -7.45
N TYR A 333 8.53 -9.21 -7.76
CA TYR A 333 8.01 -9.70 -9.05
C TYR A 333 8.58 -8.92 -10.24
N ASN A 334 8.67 -7.60 -10.15
CA ASN A 334 9.29 -6.76 -11.17
C ASN A 334 10.75 -7.17 -11.41
N ARG A 335 11.53 -7.38 -10.35
CA ARG A 335 12.92 -7.86 -10.43
C ARG A 335 13.03 -9.24 -11.07
N ALA A 336 12.12 -10.15 -10.77
CA ALA A 336 12.08 -11.46 -11.43
C ALA A 336 11.82 -11.35 -12.94
N TYR A 337 10.88 -10.51 -13.37
CA TYR A 337 10.66 -10.24 -14.80
C TYR A 337 11.84 -9.49 -15.45
N LEU A 338 12.50 -8.58 -14.72
CA LEU A 338 13.72 -7.94 -15.20
C LEU A 338 14.85 -8.95 -15.39
N ALA A 339 15.00 -9.92 -14.48
CA ALA A 339 15.97 -11.00 -14.62
C ALA A 339 15.69 -11.84 -15.87
N ILE A 340 14.41 -12.15 -16.16
CA ILE A 340 14.00 -12.81 -17.40
C ILE A 340 14.40 -11.97 -18.62
N ALA A 341 14.09 -10.67 -18.63
CA ALA A 341 14.41 -9.77 -19.73
C ALA A 341 15.93 -9.67 -20.00
N LEU A 342 16.74 -9.63 -18.94
CA LEU A 342 18.19 -9.61 -19.02
C LEU A 342 18.75 -10.94 -19.53
N ALA A 343 18.18 -12.08 -19.08
CA ALA A 343 18.56 -13.40 -19.59
C ALA A 343 18.28 -13.52 -21.09
N GLU A 344 17.11 -13.09 -21.57
CA GLU A 344 16.76 -13.08 -23.00
C GLU A 344 17.66 -12.16 -23.86
N GLN A 345 18.33 -11.17 -23.26
CA GLN A 345 19.34 -10.35 -23.92
C GLN A 345 20.76 -10.96 -23.92
N GLY A 346 20.97 -12.10 -23.26
CA GLY A 346 22.27 -12.72 -23.07
C GLY A 346 23.08 -12.16 -21.89
N ASN A 347 22.48 -11.32 -21.04
CA ASN A 347 23.12 -10.75 -19.84
C ASN A 347 22.96 -11.70 -18.63
N ALA A 348 23.31 -12.98 -18.80
CA ALA A 348 23.03 -14.05 -17.85
C ALA A 348 23.54 -13.78 -16.42
N ARG A 349 24.73 -13.20 -16.26
CA ARG A 349 25.31 -12.92 -14.93
C ARG A 349 24.51 -11.89 -14.14
N GLU A 350 24.05 -10.84 -14.81
CA GLU A 350 23.26 -9.79 -14.16
C GLU A 350 21.86 -10.32 -13.83
N ALA A 351 21.28 -11.12 -14.74
CA ALA A 351 20.03 -11.83 -14.52
C ALA A 351 20.09 -12.75 -13.29
N GLU A 352 21.13 -13.58 -13.16
CA GLU A 352 21.36 -14.48 -12.01
C GLU A 352 21.49 -13.70 -10.70
N THR A 353 22.33 -12.66 -10.69
CA THR A 353 22.51 -11.81 -9.49
C THR A 353 21.19 -11.19 -9.03
N LEU A 354 20.33 -10.77 -9.97
CA LEU A 354 19.04 -10.19 -9.65
C LEU A 354 18.02 -11.23 -9.19
N TYR A 355 18.01 -12.40 -9.83
CA TYR A 355 17.10 -13.49 -9.51
C TYR A 355 17.37 -14.07 -8.11
N ASP A 356 18.65 -14.24 -7.73
CA ASP A 356 19.06 -14.71 -6.40
C ASP A 356 18.47 -13.87 -5.25
N LEU A 357 18.25 -12.57 -5.48
CA LEU A 357 17.66 -11.67 -4.49
C LEU A 357 16.17 -11.95 -4.23
N VAL A 358 15.45 -12.46 -5.24
CA VAL A 358 13.99 -12.61 -5.21
C VAL A 358 13.54 -14.05 -5.10
N GLU A 359 14.39 -15.02 -5.47
CA GLU A 359 14.10 -16.44 -5.41
C GLU A 359 13.49 -16.89 -4.07
N PRO A 360 14.00 -16.49 -2.88
CA PRO A 360 13.42 -16.96 -1.62
C PRO A 360 11.94 -16.60 -1.45
N ARG A 361 11.52 -15.43 -1.95
CA ARG A 361 10.11 -15.02 -1.87
C ARG A 361 9.25 -15.73 -2.91
N LEU A 362 9.77 -15.92 -4.13
CA LEU A 362 9.08 -16.68 -5.17
C LEU A 362 8.82 -18.13 -4.72
N GLN A 363 9.81 -18.75 -4.07
CA GLN A 363 9.67 -20.09 -3.49
C GLN A 363 8.64 -20.13 -2.36
N ALA A 364 8.66 -19.15 -1.46
CA ALA A 364 7.72 -19.08 -0.34
C ALA A 364 6.25 -18.92 -0.80
N LEU A 365 6.04 -18.25 -1.94
CA LEU A 365 4.74 -18.04 -2.57
C LEU A 365 4.40 -19.08 -3.65
N ASP A 366 5.21 -20.13 -3.80
CA ASP A 366 5.03 -21.19 -4.81
C ASP A 366 4.77 -20.63 -6.23
N SER A 367 5.51 -19.58 -6.60
CA SER A 367 5.35 -18.80 -7.84
C SER A 367 5.97 -19.49 -9.07
N THR A 368 5.61 -20.76 -9.27
CA THR A 368 6.22 -21.67 -10.25
C THR A 368 6.23 -21.14 -11.66
N LEU A 369 5.16 -20.48 -12.11
CA LEU A 369 5.07 -19.93 -13.47
C LEU A 369 6.23 -18.97 -13.77
N LEU A 370 6.55 -18.08 -12.82
CA LEU A 370 7.61 -17.09 -13.01
C LEU A 370 9.00 -17.73 -12.89
N MET A 371 9.15 -18.66 -11.94
CA MET A 371 10.39 -19.42 -11.75
C MET A 371 10.72 -20.28 -12.99
N ASP A 372 9.72 -20.96 -13.56
CA ASP A 372 9.86 -21.78 -14.77
C ASP A 372 10.20 -20.92 -15.98
N ARG A 373 9.58 -19.73 -16.11
CA ARG A 373 9.88 -18.78 -17.18
C ARG A 373 11.33 -18.29 -17.11
N TYR A 374 11.82 -17.97 -15.92
CA TYR A 374 13.23 -17.64 -15.72
C TYR A 374 14.17 -18.80 -16.06
N ALA A 375 13.84 -20.01 -15.60
CA ALA A 375 14.62 -21.21 -15.89
C ALA A 375 14.67 -21.53 -17.40
N ALA A 376 13.63 -21.17 -18.17
CA ALA A 376 13.63 -21.27 -19.62
C ALA A 376 14.54 -20.20 -20.26
N ALA A 377 14.46 -18.96 -19.79
CA ALA A 377 15.23 -17.83 -20.34
C ALA A 377 16.75 -17.98 -20.14
N ILE A 378 17.20 -18.49 -19.00
CA ILE A 378 18.64 -18.62 -18.69
C ILE A 378 19.33 -19.79 -19.43
N ARG A 379 18.55 -20.66 -20.09
CA ARG A 379 19.07 -21.79 -20.90
C ARG A 379 19.37 -21.40 -22.35
N ILE A 380 18.94 -20.22 -22.78
CA ILE A 380 19.18 -19.64 -24.10
C ILE A 380 20.54 -18.95 -24.07
#